data_AF-A0A7V2U769-F1
#
_entry.id   AF-A0A7V2U769-F1
#
_cell.length_a   1.000
_cell.length_b   1.000
_cell.length_c   1.000
_cell.angle_alpha   90.00
_cell.angle_beta   90.00
_cell.angle_gamma   90.00
#
_symmetry.space_group_name_H-M   'P 1'
#
loop_
_entity.id
_entity.type
_entity.pdbx_description
1 polymer ?
#
loop_
_entity_poly.entity_id
_entity_poly.type
_entity_poly.pdbx_seq_one_letter_code
_entity_poly.pdbx_strand_id
1 'polypeptide(L)'
;MSPGHKRGDEAFFTTDPTMAPEAIVEAFVRRWSLETAFEETRAHLGMEPLRNRSANAVRRSVPLLLALYSLIVAWFARHVGDPGAWVRSRPWYPKKHVTFSDMLAAARHDILTEPISSRLVAGMAASEIGAPALSEPNPSDFAPRLTA
;
A
#
# COMPACT_ATOMS: atom_id res chain seq x y z
N MET A 1 -1.97 -12.00 36.60
CA MET A 1 -0.50 -12.03 36.51
C MET A 1 0.02 -12.34 37.91
N SER A 2 0.35 -13.60 38.19
CA SER A 2 0.76 -14.02 39.54
C SER A 2 2.15 -13.46 39.87
N PRO A 3 2.34 -12.86 41.06
CA PRO A 3 3.62 -12.31 41.47
C PRO A 3 4.55 -13.47 41.86
N GLY A 4 5.55 -13.79 41.03
CA GLY A 4 6.55 -14.80 41.43
C GLY A 4 7.27 -15.56 40.32
N HIS A 5 6.87 -15.46 39.05
CA HIS A 5 7.68 -16.02 37.97
C HIS A 5 8.91 -15.13 37.75
N LYS A 6 10.05 -15.50 38.37
CA LYS A 6 11.37 -15.02 37.92
C LYS A 6 11.49 -15.40 36.45
N ARG A 7 11.75 -14.42 35.58
CA ARG A 7 12.08 -14.73 34.17
C ARG A 7 13.30 -15.65 34.21
N GLY A 8 13.26 -16.73 33.43
CA GLY A 8 14.42 -17.59 33.27
C GLY A 8 15.59 -16.80 32.69
N ASP A 9 16.81 -17.25 32.95
CA ASP A 9 18.00 -16.60 32.39
C ASP A 9 17.94 -16.67 30.85
N GLU A 10 17.99 -15.50 30.19
CA GLU A 10 18.02 -15.37 28.73
C GLU A 10 19.46 -15.05 28.27
N ALA A 11 19.97 -15.81 27.30
CA ALA A 11 21.30 -15.61 26.74
C ALA A 11 21.21 -15.12 25.29
N PHE A 12 21.97 -14.06 24.96
CA PHE A 12 22.06 -13.48 23.62
C PHE A 12 23.44 -13.75 23.03
N PHE A 13 23.49 -14.08 21.74
CA PHE A 13 24.72 -14.42 21.03
C PHE A 13 24.89 -13.51 19.81
N THR A 14 26.13 -13.17 19.48
CA THR A 14 26.51 -12.41 18.28
C THR A 14 27.72 -13.05 17.61
N THR A 15 27.83 -12.92 16.29
CA THR A 15 29.02 -13.35 15.53
C THR A 15 30.11 -12.28 15.50
N ASP A 16 29.77 -11.03 15.81
CA ASP A 16 30.73 -9.93 15.88
C ASP A 16 31.27 -9.80 17.32
N PRO A 17 32.55 -10.12 17.57
CA PRO A 17 33.13 -10.07 18.91
C PRO A 17 33.37 -8.63 19.42
N THR A 18 33.26 -7.62 18.56
CA THR A 18 33.49 -6.22 18.91
C THR A 18 32.20 -5.49 19.30
N MET A 19 31.04 -6.14 19.12
CA MET A 19 29.74 -5.53 19.37
C MET A 19 29.49 -5.33 20.87
N ALA A 20 29.13 -4.11 21.26
CA ALA A 20 28.79 -3.80 22.64
C ALA A 20 27.52 -4.57 23.09
N PRO A 21 27.43 -5.00 24.37
CA PRO A 21 26.28 -5.73 24.89
C PRO A 21 24.93 -5.05 24.62
N GLU A 22 24.86 -3.73 24.76
CA GLU A 22 23.66 -2.93 24.52
C GLU A 22 23.21 -3.02 23.06
N ALA A 23 24.16 -3.00 22.12
CA ALA A 23 23.88 -3.11 20.69
C ALA A 23 23.37 -4.52 20.32
N ILE A 24 23.85 -5.57 20.99
CA ILE A 24 23.33 -6.94 20.81
C ILE A 24 21.84 -7.01 21.20
N VAL A 25 21.50 -6.46 22.36
CA VAL A 25 20.12 -6.43 22.85
C VAL A 25 19.24 -5.57 21.93
N GLU A 26 19.73 -4.40 21.51
CA GLU A 26 18.99 -3.54 20.59
C GLU A 26 18.71 -4.22 19.25
N ALA A 27 19.71 -4.89 18.67
CA ALA A 27 19.55 -5.67 17.45
C ALA A 27 18.52 -6.80 17.63
N PHE A 28 18.54 -7.49 18.76
CA PHE A 28 17.54 -8.51 19.09
C PHE A 28 16.13 -7.92 19.20
N VAL A 29 15.98 -6.78 19.88
CA VAL A 29 14.67 -6.13 20.07
C VAL A 29 14.07 -5.68 18.73
N ARG A 30 14.89 -5.19 17.79
CA ARG A 30 14.44 -4.79 16.45
C ARG A 30 13.77 -5.93 15.66
N ARG A 31 14.04 -7.19 16.01
CA ARG A 31 13.37 -8.37 15.42
C ARG A 31 11.86 -8.35 15.64
N TRP A 32 11.38 -7.86 16.79
CA TRP A 32 9.94 -7.84 17.09
C TRP A 32 9.14 -6.98 16.12
N SER A 33 9.73 -5.90 15.60
CA SER A 33 9.10 -5.08 14.57
C SER A 33 8.80 -5.86 13.28
N LEU A 34 9.57 -6.91 12.99
CA LEU A 34 9.33 -7.79 11.84
C LEU A 34 8.09 -8.66 12.06
N GLU A 35 7.87 -9.15 13.28
CA GLU A 35 6.66 -9.89 13.64
C GLU A 35 5.42 -9.01 13.47
N THR A 36 5.47 -7.76 13.96
CA THR A 36 4.40 -6.77 13.75
C THR A 36 4.16 -6.50 12.26
N ALA A 37 5.21 -6.39 11.44
CA ALA A 37 5.06 -6.19 10.01
C ALA A 37 4.36 -7.39 9.33
N PHE A 38 4.67 -8.62 9.73
CA PHE A 38 4.00 -9.81 9.21
C PHE A 38 2.53 -9.88 9.63
N GLU A 39 2.22 -9.56 10.89
CA GLU A 39 0.84 -9.51 11.38
C GLU A 39 0.02 -8.43 10.65
N GLU A 40 0.55 -7.22 10.52
CA GLU A 40 -0.11 -6.11 9.83
C GLU A 40 -0.29 -6.40 8.33
N THR A 41 0.71 -7.01 7.69
CA THR A 41 0.61 -7.45 6.27
C THR A 41 -0.49 -8.50 6.10
N ARG A 42 -0.62 -9.42 7.06
CA ARG A 42 -1.70 -10.43 7.08
C ARG A 42 -3.07 -9.79 7.27
N ALA A 43 -3.19 -8.89 8.25
CA ALA A 43 -4.45 -8.26 8.62
C ALA A 43 -4.97 -7.27 7.56
N HIS A 44 -4.08 -6.50 6.90
CA HIS A 44 -4.49 -5.37 6.08
C HIS A 44 -4.23 -5.52 4.58
N LEU A 45 -3.23 -6.31 4.19
CA LEU A 45 -2.89 -6.54 2.78
C LEU A 45 -3.38 -7.90 2.26
N GLY A 46 -4.08 -8.67 3.09
CA GLY A 46 -4.69 -9.92 2.66
C GLY A 46 -3.67 -11.03 2.41
N MET A 47 -2.58 -11.10 3.19
CA MET A 47 -1.62 -12.20 3.10
C MET A 47 -2.23 -13.56 3.49
N GLU A 48 -3.15 -13.59 4.44
CA GLU A 48 -3.87 -14.81 4.88
C GLU A 48 -4.85 -15.36 3.82
N PRO A 49 -5.69 -14.53 3.18
CA PRO A 49 -6.67 -15.03 2.20
C PRO A 49 -6.10 -15.44 0.83
N LEU A 50 -4.77 -15.42 0.61
CA LEU A 50 -4.19 -15.90 -0.66
C LEU A 50 -4.40 -17.41 -0.82
N ARG A 51 -5.37 -17.79 -1.66
CA ARG A 51 -5.59 -19.18 -2.09
C ARG A 51 -4.59 -19.61 -3.17
N ASN A 52 -3.30 -19.44 -2.91
CA ASN A 52 -2.23 -19.87 -3.80
C ASN A 52 -2.10 -21.39 -3.76
N ARG A 53 -2.48 -22.08 -4.83
CA ARG A 53 -2.42 -23.56 -4.94
C ARG A 53 -1.06 -24.09 -5.43
N SER A 54 -0.09 -23.22 -5.67
CA SER A 54 1.24 -23.58 -6.17
C SER A 54 2.33 -22.86 -5.39
N ALA A 55 3.44 -23.57 -5.11
CA ALA A 55 4.61 -23.00 -4.45
C ALA A 55 5.18 -21.79 -5.20
N ASN A 56 5.09 -21.78 -6.54
CA ASN A 56 5.58 -20.65 -7.34
C ASN A 56 4.72 -19.40 -7.17
N ALA A 57 3.40 -19.56 -6.97
CA ALA A 57 2.51 -18.43 -6.68
C ALA A 57 2.85 -17.81 -5.31
N VAL A 58 3.06 -18.63 -4.28
CA VAL A 58 3.48 -18.15 -2.94
C VAL A 58 4.82 -17.39 -3.01
N ARG A 59 5.81 -17.94 -3.73
CA ARG A 59 7.13 -17.31 -3.92
C ARG A 59 7.08 -15.93 -4.57
N ARG A 60 5.99 -15.59 -5.28
CA ARG A 60 5.81 -14.29 -5.93
C ARG A 60 4.92 -13.35 -5.13
N SER A 61 3.80 -13.84 -4.60
CA SER A 61 2.82 -13.00 -3.92
C SER A 61 3.30 -12.50 -2.56
N VAL A 62 3.98 -13.33 -1.77
CA VAL A 62 4.48 -12.95 -0.44
C VAL A 62 5.49 -11.81 -0.51
N PRO A 63 6.59 -11.90 -1.29
CA PRO A 63 7.53 -10.79 -1.38
C PRO A 63 6.90 -9.54 -1.99
N LEU A 64 5.93 -9.68 -2.91
CA LEU A 64 5.21 -8.53 -3.45
C LEU A 64 4.41 -7.79 -2.37
N LEU A 65 3.70 -8.51 -1.49
CA LEU A 65 2.96 -7.90 -0.40
C LEU A 65 3.87 -7.24 0.64
N LEU A 66 5.00 -7.88 0.98
CA LEU A 66 5.98 -7.31 1.89
C LEU A 66 6.68 -6.07 1.29
N ALA A 67 6.94 -6.09 -0.02
CA ALA A 67 7.44 -4.92 -0.73
C ALA A 67 6.41 -3.77 -0.73
N LEU A 68 5.12 -4.09 -0.94
CA LEU A 68 4.04 -3.10 -0.85
C LEU A 68 3.90 -2.50 0.55
N TYR A 69 3.96 -3.34 1.59
CA TYR A 69 4.00 -2.88 2.99
C TYR A 69 5.15 -1.88 3.19
N SER A 70 6.36 -2.26 2.78
CA SER A 70 7.56 -1.43 2.92
C SER A 70 7.43 -0.13 2.15
N LEU A 71 6.86 -0.17 0.94
CA LEU A 71 6.61 1.00 0.11
C LEU A 71 5.65 1.97 0.77
N ILE A 72 4.54 1.49 1.34
CA ILE A 72 3.57 2.35 2.04
C ILE A 72 4.21 3.02 3.26
N VAL A 73 4.96 2.27 4.07
CA VAL A 73 5.66 2.81 5.24
C VAL A 73 6.70 3.87 4.82
N ALA A 74 7.50 3.57 3.79
CA ALA A 74 8.50 4.51 3.29
C ALA A 74 7.89 5.75 2.63
N TRP A 75 6.80 5.58 1.87
CA TRP A 75 6.04 6.68 1.29
C TRP A 75 5.48 7.58 2.39
N PHE A 76 4.84 7.00 3.41
CA PHE A 76 4.24 7.74 4.52
C PHE A 76 5.30 8.52 5.29
N ALA A 77 6.43 7.89 5.63
CA ALA A 77 7.53 8.54 6.34
C ALA A 77 8.17 9.71 5.56
N ARG A 78 8.07 9.71 4.23
CA ARG A 78 8.68 10.74 3.36
C ARG A 78 7.73 11.85 2.94
N HIS A 79 6.44 11.55 2.74
CA HIS A 79 5.48 12.47 2.12
C HIS A 79 4.44 13.01 3.10
N VAL A 80 4.25 12.38 4.26
CA VAL A 80 3.30 12.85 5.27
C VAL A 80 4.04 13.71 6.30
N GLY A 81 3.86 15.03 6.19
CA GLY A 81 4.52 16.01 7.06
C GLY A 81 4.01 16.00 8.52
N ASP A 82 2.72 15.70 8.73
CA ASP A 82 2.13 15.52 10.05
C ASP A 82 1.51 14.12 10.19
N PRO A 83 2.27 13.14 10.74
CA PRO A 83 1.75 11.81 11.02
C PRO A 83 0.56 11.80 12.00
N GLY A 84 0.50 12.77 12.92
CA GLY A 84 -0.52 12.84 13.97
C GLY A 84 -1.92 13.06 13.42
N ALA A 85 -2.04 13.80 12.32
CA ALA A 85 -3.31 14.06 11.65
C ALA A 85 -4.02 12.79 11.14
N TRP A 86 -3.27 11.71 10.90
CA TRP A 86 -3.81 10.45 10.37
C TRP A 86 -4.19 9.43 11.44
N VAL A 87 -3.97 9.73 12.72
CA VAL A 87 -4.32 8.82 13.82
C VAL A 87 -5.84 8.69 13.91
N ARG A 88 -6.38 7.54 13.48
CA ARG A 88 -7.81 7.22 13.65
C ARG A 88 -8.07 6.70 15.06
N SER A 89 -8.34 7.63 15.98
CA SER A 89 -8.79 7.32 17.33
C SER A 89 -10.31 7.14 17.37
N ARG A 90 -10.79 6.14 18.13
CA ARG A 90 -12.23 5.94 18.39
C ARG A 90 -12.51 6.19 19.87
N PRO A 91 -13.71 6.66 20.26
CA PRO A 91 -14.02 6.94 21.67
C PRO A 91 -13.79 5.74 22.62
N TRP A 92 -14.00 4.52 22.12
CA TRP A 92 -13.79 3.27 22.87
C TRP A 92 -12.38 2.68 22.73
N TYR A 93 -11.52 3.28 21.90
CA TYR A 93 -10.15 2.85 21.70
C TYR A 93 -9.25 4.06 21.43
N PRO A 94 -8.85 4.79 22.49
CA PRO A 94 -8.03 5.98 22.37
C PRO A 94 -6.61 5.57 21.97
N LYS A 95 -6.29 5.79 20.70
CA LYS A 95 -5.00 5.44 20.13
C LYS A 95 -4.16 6.71 19.98
N LYS A 96 -2.90 6.66 20.45
CA LYS A 96 -1.98 7.81 20.47
C LYS A 96 -0.90 7.76 19.38
N HIS A 97 -0.68 6.59 18.80
CA HIS A 97 0.37 6.36 17.81
C HIS A 97 -0.24 5.99 16.46
N VAL A 98 0.44 6.36 15.38
CA VAL A 98 0.10 5.95 14.02
C VAL A 98 0.36 4.44 13.89
N THR A 99 -0.56 3.68 13.31
CA THR A 99 -0.26 2.30 12.86
C THR A 99 -0.26 2.19 11.35
N PHE A 100 0.17 1.04 10.84
CA PHE A 100 0.14 0.75 9.42
C PHE A 100 -1.26 0.90 8.81
N SER A 101 -2.33 0.57 9.53
CA SER A 101 -3.72 0.81 9.08
C SER A 101 -4.00 2.29 8.77
N ASP A 102 -3.46 3.22 9.58
CA ASP A 102 -3.58 4.66 9.35
C ASP A 102 -2.75 5.07 8.12
N MET A 103 -1.54 4.53 7.98
CA MET A 103 -0.66 4.78 6.82
C MET A 103 -1.30 4.28 5.51
N LEU A 104 -1.92 3.10 5.54
CA LEU A 104 -2.64 2.52 4.41
C LEU A 104 -3.88 3.34 4.06
N ALA A 105 -4.60 3.86 5.07
CA ALA A 105 -5.72 4.76 4.85
C ALA A 105 -5.29 6.08 4.21
N ALA A 106 -4.15 6.64 4.65
CA ALA A 106 -3.55 7.82 4.04
C ALA A 106 -3.15 7.58 2.58
N ALA A 107 -2.48 6.46 2.30
CA ALA A 107 -2.09 6.09 0.93
C ALA A 107 -3.31 5.91 0.02
N ARG A 108 -4.38 5.27 0.51
CA ARG A 108 -5.65 5.14 -0.23
C ARG A 108 -6.30 6.49 -0.49
N HIS A 109 -6.30 7.37 0.51
CA HIS A 109 -6.84 8.72 0.36
C HIS A 109 -6.08 9.48 -0.73
N ASP A 110 -4.75 9.45 -0.71
CA ASP A 110 -3.90 10.11 -1.71
C ASP A 110 -4.20 9.62 -3.13
N ILE A 111 -4.22 8.29 -3.32
CA ILE A 111 -4.53 7.66 -4.62
C ILE A 111 -5.93 8.03 -5.12
N LEU A 112 -6.93 8.07 -4.23
CA LEU A 112 -8.31 8.39 -4.59
C LEU A 112 -8.54 9.89 -4.81
N THR A 113 -7.72 10.74 -4.21
CA THR A 113 -7.80 12.19 -4.39
C THR A 113 -7.13 12.60 -5.70
N GLU A 114 -6.22 11.79 -6.24
CA GLU A 114 -5.68 11.99 -7.58
C GLU A 114 -6.81 11.82 -8.62
N PRO A 115 -7.16 12.85 -9.40
CA PRO A 115 -8.26 12.78 -10.35
C PRO A 115 -7.90 11.82 -11.49
N ILE A 116 -8.49 10.61 -11.42
CA ILE A 116 -8.36 9.49 -12.38
C ILE A 116 -8.65 9.93 -13.84
N SER A 117 -9.36 11.04 -14.04
CA SER A 117 -9.87 11.48 -15.34
C SER A 117 -8.84 12.14 -16.27
N SER A 118 -7.80 12.80 -15.75
CA SER A 118 -6.94 13.63 -16.62
C SER A 118 -5.99 12.84 -17.53
N ARG A 119 -5.62 11.61 -17.17
CA ARG A 119 -4.68 10.78 -17.95
C ARG A 119 -5.35 9.96 -19.07
N LEU A 120 -6.56 9.45 -18.85
CA LEU A 120 -7.27 8.65 -19.86
C LEU A 120 -7.82 9.51 -21.00
N VAL A 121 -8.31 10.72 -20.70
CA VAL A 121 -8.83 11.65 -21.73
C VAL A 121 -7.70 12.25 -22.55
N ALA A 122 -6.54 12.55 -21.95
CA ALA A 122 -5.39 13.07 -22.70
C ALA A 122 -4.79 12.05 -23.68
N GLY A 123 -4.82 10.75 -23.35
CA GLY A 123 -4.39 9.67 -24.25
C GLY A 123 -5.33 9.45 -25.45
N MET A 124 -6.65 9.60 -25.24
CA MET A 124 -7.63 9.56 -26.34
C MET A 124 -7.60 10.83 -27.19
N ALA A 125 -7.45 12.01 -26.59
CA ALA A 125 -7.35 13.28 -27.33
C ALA A 125 -6.07 13.36 -28.18
N ALA A 126 -4.96 12.75 -27.75
CA ALA A 126 -3.74 12.69 -28.54
C ALA A 126 -3.81 11.71 -29.73
N SER A 127 -4.74 10.75 -29.72
CA SER A 127 -4.92 9.77 -30.80
C SER A 127 -5.88 10.23 -31.90
N GLU A 128 -6.71 11.24 -31.66
CA GLU A 128 -7.76 11.70 -32.59
C GLU A 128 -7.35 12.93 -33.42
N ILE A 129 -6.19 13.54 -33.19
CA ILE A 129 -5.72 14.70 -33.98
C ILE A 129 -4.90 14.21 -35.19
N GLY A 130 -5.55 13.42 -36.04
CA GLY A 130 -5.14 13.12 -37.39
C GLY A 130 -6.03 13.86 -38.39
N ALA A 131 -5.66 15.10 -38.71
CA ALA A 131 -6.10 15.94 -39.85
C ALA A 131 -7.61 16.26 -40.01
N PRO A 132 -8.01 17.55 -40.03
CA PRO A 132 -9.37 17.93 -40.42
C PRO A 132 -9.50 17.90 -41.94
N ALA A 133 -10.19 16.91 -42.49
CA ALA A 133 -10.67 16.95 -43.86
C ALA A 133 -11.96 17.78 -43.91
N LEU A 134 -11.82 19.05 -44.31
CA LEU A 134 -12.96 19.87 -44.73
C LEU A 134 -13.53 19.29 -46.03
N SER A 135 -14.67 18.62 -45.95
CA SER A 135 -15.58 18.48 -47.08
C SER A 135 -17.02 18.70 -46.59
N GLU A 136 -17.62 19.80 -47.02
CA GLU A 136 -19.03 20.11 -46.76
C GLU A 136 -19.96 19.01 -47.32
N PRO A 137 -21.07 18.67 -46.63
CA PRO A 137 -22.01 17.67 -47.12
C PRO A 137 -22.86 18.20 -48.28
N ASN A 138 -22.90 17.44 -49.37
CA ASN A 138 -23.67 17.68 -50.60
C ASN A 138 -25.19 17.58 -50.33
N PRO A 139 -26.02 18.57 -50.72
CA PRO A 139 -27.46 18.60 -50.43
C PRO A 139 -28.32 17.56 -51.17
N SER A 140 -27.74 16.62 -51.93
CA SER A 140 -28.48 15.60 -52.69
C SER A 140 -28.89 14.35 -51.89
N ASP A 141 -28.48 14.19 -50.63
CA ASP A 141 -28.80 12.99 -49.83
C ASP A 141 -30.17 13.01 -49.13
N PHE A 142 -30.88 14.15 -49.16
CA PHE A 142 -32.20 14.30 -48.53
C PHE A 142 -33.33 14.30 -49.55
N ALA A 143 -33.53 13.19 -50.26
CA ALA A 143 -34.77 12.93 -50.99
C ALA A 143 -35.55 11.78 -50.32
N PRO A 144 -36.78 12.00 -49.82
CA PRO A 144 -37.59 10.94 -49.22
C PRO A 144 -38.09 9.98 -50.29
N ARG A 145 -37.87 8.67 -50.09
CA ARG A 145 -38.45 7.62 -50.94
C ARG A 145 -39.95 7.51 -50.65
N LEU A 146 -40.77 8.05 -51.56
CA LEU A 146 -42.19 7.73 -51.65
C LEU A 146 -42.39 6.52 -52.56
N THR A 147 -43.19 5.58 -52.07
CA THR A 147 -43.57 4.26 -52.61
C THR A 147 -44.49 4.33 -53.83
N ALA A 148 -44.39 3.29 -54.68
CA ALA A 148 -45.53 2.59 -55.29
C ALA A 148 -45.17 1.10 -55.40
#